data_AF-L0PE07-F1
#
_entry.id   AF-L0PE07-F1
#
_cell.length_a   1.000
_cell.length_b   1.000
_cell.length_c   1.000
_cell.angle_alpha   90.00
_cell.angle_beta   90.00
_cell.angle_gamma   90.00
#
_symmetry.space_group_name_H-M   'P 1'
#
loop_
_entity.id
_entity.type
_entity.pdbx_description
1 polymer ?
#
loop_
_entity_poly.entity_id
_entity_poly.type
_entity_poly.pdbx_seq_one_letter_code
_entity_poly.pdbx_strand_id
1 'polypeptide(L)'
;MIQDDDVDQDVLITLIDSYTLLHCVEMLYLKEDDKSYSETIMEWVNRSDPQPLQEDGLAIMASRVPCLHPGFWSYVHKAALRGLFKQVISCLQQSGIESIEPRVSEVIDITIDILETFPSHKVPFKNEDILKWRHWRGKVISSIRTLRLNSLEISSAFRYLFEIISGDRDAIFRESDTWQECLGALILLNDPLNCRTIKDIHKIYNSVINGEDSFTVDETLPIESACAALFSGNIPKAMIQAVQIQNGLAAHVADLLLKSGILEEFQTNEYPLSLRDYLVLSYADQLITNPGTWEIALAYWKTVQEIGIERIKAIWAKELERKKQLGSAVLLYDRVNNVHQIDQINWFLFETSLIQGYPADVDKLMENFLTSPYSSSSRNIASLLAPYATLNIFYQLKIKGKRCAAAHYLASLIKAVDIPKKYMLLLLAEMLSFLDDSLPRAFTMRDIFDCTAAIEEFQSLAFKDDYIQLFEKARYAESHIEKSETLKISENWRTKIKKEMNEKN
;
A
#
# COMPACT_ATOMS: atom_id res chain seq x y z
N MET A 1 -24.50 -22.26 17.69
CA MET A 1 -24.89 -20.84 17.66
C MET A 1 -23.62 -20.05 17.82
N ILE A 2 -23.04 -19.64 16.70
CA ILE A 2 -21.93 -18.69 16.68
C ILE A 2 -22.60 -17.34 16.91
N GLN A 3 -22.19 -16.62 17.94
CA GLN A 3 -22.60 -15.23 18.16
C GLN A 3 -21.93 -14.41 17.04
N ASP A 4 -22.68 -14.13 15.98
CA ASP A 4 -22.59 -12.85 15.28
C ASP A 4 -22.89 -11.77 16.33
N ASP A 5 -21.98 -10.81 16.50
CA ASP A 5 -22.19 -9.44 17.04
C ASP A 5 -20.97 -8.94 17.83
N ASP A 6 -19.81 -8.91 17.16
CA ASP A 6 -18.81 -7.89 17.46
C ASP A 6 -18.00 -7.63 16.18
N VAL A 7 -18.65 -7.00 15.19
CA VAL A 7 -17.89 -6.35 14.12
C VAL A 7 -17.07 -5.28 14.81
N ASP A 8 -15.75 -5.44 14.77
CA ASP A 8 -14.80 -4.47 15.30
C ASP A 8 -15.19 -3.06 14.84
N GLN A 9 -15.51 -2.19 15.79
CA GLN A 9 -16.00 -0.84 15.50
C GLN A 9 -15.00 -0.07 14.63
N ASP A 10 -13.70 -0.35 14.78
CA ASP A 10 -12.66 0.27 13.97
C ASP A 10 -12.74 -0.17 12.50
N VAL A 11 -13.10 -1.43 12.25
CA VAL A 11 -13.31 -1.96 10.89
C VAL A 11 -14.55 -1.32 10.26
N LEU A 12 -15.62 -1.17 11.04
CA LEU A 12 -16.84 -0.51 10.56
C LEU A 12 -16.57 0.95 10.18
N ILE A 13 -15.86 1.71 11.04
CA ILE A 13 -15.48 3.10 10.76
C ILE A 13 -14.63 3.17 9.49
N THR A 14 -13.61 2.30 9.37
CA THR A 14 -12.76 2.25 8.17
C THR A 14 -13.57 1.99 6.90
N LEU A 15 -14.57 1.11 6.95
CA LEU A 15 -15.45 0.81 5.82
C LEU A 15 -16.35 2.00 5.46
N ILE A 16 -16.90 2.69 6.46
CA ILE A 16 -17.73 3.90 6.26
C ILE A 16 -16.88 5.01 5.62
N ASP A 17 -15.67 5.25 6.13
CA ASP A 17 -14.74 6.23 5.58
C ASP A 17 -14.35 5.87 4.14
N SER A 18 -14.05 4.60 3.89
CA SER A 18 -13.70 4.12 2.55
C SER A 18 -14.84 4.31 1.56
N TYR A 19 -16.06 4.00 1.97
CA TYR A 19 -17.27 4.18 1.17
C TYR A 19 -17.54 5.67 0.89
N THR A 20 -17.40 6.52 1.92
CA THR A 20 -17.58 7.96 1.83
C THR A 20 -16.58 8.60 0.86
N LEU A 21 -15.30 8.18 0.90
CA LEU A 21 -14.28 8.66 -0.03
C LEU A 21 -14.48 8.14 -1.45
N LEU A 22 -14.94 6.90 -1.62
CA LEU A 22 -15.21 6.36 -2.95
C LEU A 22 -16.35 7.12 -3.63
N HIS A 23 -17.45 7.37 -2.90
CA HIS A 23 -18.52 8.23 -3.39
C HIS A 23 -18.04 9.66 -3.62
N CYS A 24 -17.22 10.16 -2.69
CA CYS A 24 -16.22 11.23 -2.84
C CYS A 24 -15.81 11.54 -4.30
N VAL A 25 -15.06 10.55 -4.77
CA VAL A 25 -14.42 10.51 -6.08
C VAL A 25 -15.45 10.32 -7.19
N GLU A 26 -16.42 9.43 -6.98
CA GLU A 26 -17.47 9.16 -7.95
C GLU A 26 -18.23 10.45 -8.32
N MET A 27 -18.73 11.21 -7.35
CA MET A 27 -19.56 12.37 -7.66
C MET A 27 -18.78 13.53 -8.28
N LEU A 28 -17.49 13.66 -7.97
CA LEU A 28 -16.64 14.75 -8.46
C LEU A 28 -16.00 14.45 -9.81
N TYR A 29 -15.53 13.23 -9.98
CA TYR A 29 -14.57 12.88 -11.03
C TYR A 29 -15.07 11.79 -11.97
N LEU A 30 -15.89 10.86 -11.48
CA LEU A 30 -16.37 9.70 -12.26
C LEU A 30 -17.90 9.69 -12.43
N LYS A 31 -18.52 10.87 -12.31
CA LYS A 31 -19.98 11.03 -12.29
C LYS A 31 -20.57 10.59 -13.65
N GLU A 32 -21.78 10.03 -13.61
CA GLU A 32 -22.57 9.76 -14.82
C GLU A 32 -22.87 11.05 -15.59
N ASP A 33 -22.84 10.99 -16.92
CA ASP A 33 -23.05 12.18 -17.76
C ASP A 33 -24.40 12.85 -17.49
N ASP A 34 -25.45 12.07 -17.19
CA ASP A 34 -26.84 12.53 -17.09
C ASP A 34 -27.19 13.28 -15.79
N LYS A 35 -26.38 13.16 -14.73
CA LYS A 35 -26.64 13.79 -13.42
C LYS A 35 -25.90 15.13 -13.28
N SER A 36 -26.51 16.14 -12.66
CA SER A 36 -25.80 17.38 -12.32
C SER A 36 -24.95 17.22 -11.06
N TYR A 37 -23.92 18.07 -10.93
CA TYR A 37 -23.15 18.16 -9.67
C TYR A 37 -24.02 18.56 -8.48
N SER A 38 -25.09 19.35 -8.68
CA SER A 38 -26.00 19.74 -7.60
C SER A 38 -26.72 18.54 -6.97
N GLU A 39 -27.17 17.60 -7.80
CA GLU A 39 -27.85 16.40 -7.33
C GLU A 39 -26.85 15.43 -6.69
N THR A 40 -25.72 15.16 -7.34
CA THR A 40 -24.76 14.16 -6.85
C THR A 40 -24.03 14.59 -5.59
N ILE A 41 -23.65 15.87 -5.47
CA ILE A 41 -22.98 16.38 -4.27
C ILE A 41 -23.95 16.42 -3.09
N MET A 42 -25.18 16.89 -3.28
CA MET A 42 -26.15 16.90 -2.19
C MET A 42 -26.53 15.47 -1.76
N GLU A 43 -26.63 14.54 -2.71
CA GLU A 43 -26.81 13.12 -2.40
C GLU A 43 -25.64 12.58 -1.56
N TRP A 44 -24.40 12.93 -1.89
CA TRP A 44 -23.23 12.56 -1.09
C TRP A 44 -23.27 13.14 0.32
N VAL A 45 -23.63 14.43 0.49
CA VAL A 45 -23.78 15.06 1.82
C VAL A 45 -24.79 14.29 2.67
N ASN A 46 -25.98 14.03 2.10
CA ASN A 46 -27.07 13.34 2.81
C ASN A 46 -26.78 11.87 3.12
N ARG A 47 -25.85 11.23 2.39
CA ARG A 47 -25.41 9.85 2.65
C ARG A 47 -24.29 9.79 3.68
N SER A 48 -23.36 10.74 3.64
CA SER A 48 -22.16 10.75 4.49
C SER A 48 -22.51 11.12 5.93
N ASP A 49 -23.41 12.07 6.10
CA ASP A 49 -23.92 12.50 7.39
C ASP A 49 -25.44 12.69 7.25
N PRO A 50 -26.28 11.71 7.61
CA PRO A 50 -27.72 11.79 7.39
C PRO A 50 -28.39 12.70 8.45
N GLN A 51 -28.44 14.00 8.17
CA GLN A 51 -29.19 14.99 8.95
C GLN A 51 -30.26 15.72 8.11
N PRO A 52 -31.31 16.29 8.73
CA PRO A 52 -31.70 16.03 10.11
C PRO A 52 -32.14 14.57 10.30
N LEU A 53 -31.97 14.02 11.51
CA LEU A 53 -32.26 12.62 11.79
C LEU A 53 -33.77 12.35 11.65
N GLN A 54 -34.12 11.24 10.98
CA GLN A 54 -35.53 10.88 10.79
C GLN A 54 -36.26 10.68 12.13
N GLU A 55 -35.56 10.19 13.15
CA GLU A 55 -36.10 10.00 14.51
C GLU A 55 -36.51 11.32 15.16
N ASP A 56 -35.71 12.37 15.00
CA ASP A 56 -36.02 13.72 15.50
C ASP A 56 -37.29 14.25 14.82
N GLY A 57 -37.41 14.05 13.51
CA GLY A 57 -38.62 14.39 12.76
C GLY A 57 -39.85 13.68 13.32
N LEU A 58 -39.77 12.37 13.58
CA LEU A 58 -40.87 11.61 14.16
C LEU A 58 -41.24 12.10 15.57
N ALA A 59 -40.25 12.41 16.41
CA ALA A 59 -40.47 12.93 17.75
C ALA A 59 -41.17 14.31 17.73
N ILE A 60 -40.74 15.20 16.83
CA ILE A 60 -41.36 16.52 16.62
C ILE A 60 -42.82 16.35 16.20
N MET A 61 -43.08 15.50 15.21
CA MET A 61 -44.41 15.29 14.65
C MET A 61 -45.37 14.53 15.59
N ALA A 62 -44.85 13.78 16.56
CA ALA A 62 -45.64 13.11 17.59
C ALA A 62 -46.16 14.08 18.69
N SER A 63 -45.64 15.31 18.73
CA SER A 63 -46.11 16.32 19.68
C SER A 63 -47.55 16.77 19.36
N ARG A 64 -48.26 17.28 20.38
CA ARG A 64 -49.68 17.66 20.25
C ARG A 64 -49.92 18.72 19.17
N VAL A 65 -48.97 19.66 19.01
CA VAL A 65 -48.98 20.71 17.99
C VAL A 65 -47.55 20.82 17.46
N PRO A 66 -47.21 20.13 16.36
CA PRO A 66 -45.83 20.01 15.86
C PRO A 66 -45.13 21.35 15.65
N CYS A 67 -45.83 22.36 15.12
CA CYS A 67 -45.23 23.67 14.88
C CYS A 67 -44.82 24.46 16.14
N LEU A 68 -45.30 24.07 17.32
CA LEU A 68 -44.88 24.66 18.59
C LEU A 68 -43.70 23.93 19.24
N HIS A 69 -43.27 22.79 18.67
CA HIS A 69 -42.11 22.09 19.17
C HIS A 69 -40.84 22.93 18.94
N PRO A 70 -39.95 23.10 19.93
CA PRO A 70 -38.76 23.97 19.82
C PRO A 70 -37.87 23.66 18.61
N GLY A 71 -37.75 22.39 18.24
CA GLY A 71 -36.95 21.93 17.10
C GLY A 71 -37.68 21.89 15.75
N PHE A 72 -38.95 22.29 15.65
CA PHE A 72 -39.71 22.15 14.40
C PHE A 72 -39.12 22.97 13.26
N TRP A 73 -38.88 24.25 13.49
CA TRP A 73 -38.39 25.14 12.44
C TRP A 73 -36.94 24.84 12.06
N SER A 74 -36.06 24.55 13.03
CA SER A 74 -34.70 24.11 12.72
C SER A 74 -34.68 22.83 11.89
N TYR A 75 -35.55 21.85 12.20
CA TYR A 75 -35.71 20.64 11.37
C TYR A 75 -36.14 20.98 9.93
N VAL A 76 -37.14 21.86 9.78
CA VAL A 76 -37.65 22.30 8.47
C VAL A 76 -36.60 23.05 7.67
N HIS A 77 -35.86 23.98 8.29
CA HIS A 77 -34.80 24.77 7.66
C HIS A 77 -33.64 23.88 7.24
N LYS A 78 -33.18 22.98 8.12
CA LYS A 78 -32.14 21.98 7.81
C LYS A 78 -32.54 21.04 6.67
N ALA A 79 -33.77 20.53 6.68
CA ALA A 79 -34.28 19.68 5.61
C ALA A 79 -34.35 20.44 4.27
N ALA A 80 -34.72 21.73 4.28
CA ALA A 80 -34.73 22.57 3.09
C ALA A 80 -33.32 22.86 2.56
N LEU A 81 -32.37 23.18 3.45
CA LEU A 81 -30.95 23.39 3.13
C LEU A 81 -30.36 22.19 2.38
N ARG A 82 -30.70 20.98 2.84
CA ARG A 82 -30.23 19.69 2.30
C ARG A 82 -31.04 19.16 1.11
N GLY A 83 -31.98 19.93 0.58
CA GLY A 83 -32.80 19.54 -0.56
C GLY A 83 -33.81 18.42 -0.27
N LEU A 84 -34.10 18.13 1.00
CA LEU A 84 -35.06 17.11 1.43
C LEU A 84 -36.51 17.63 1.36
N PHE A 85 -36.89 18.20 0.21
CA PHE A 85 -38.14 18.95 0.04
C PHE A 85 -39.40 18.15 0.34
N LYS A 86 -39.39 16.83 0.06
CA LYS A 86 -40.51 15.95 0.43
C LYS A 86 -40.74 15.89 1.95
N GLN A 87 -39.67 15.92 2.73
CA GLN A 87 -39.77 15.96 4.20
C GLN A 87 -40.33 17.29 4.65
N VAL A 88 -39.83 18.41 4.09
CA VAL A 88 -40.34 19.76 4.37
C VAL A 88 -41.84 19.87 4.08
N ILE A 89 -42.28 19.40 2.91
CA ILE A 89 -43.70 19.39 2.52
C ILE A 89 -44.53 18.61 3.55
N SER A 90 -44.11 17.40 3.92
CA SER A 90 -44.81 16.58 4.91
C SER A 90 -44.89 17.25 6.28
N CYS A 91 -43.79 17.88 6.73
CA CYS A 91 -43.75 18.60 8.00
C CYS A 91 -44.72 19.79 7.99
N LEU A 92 -44.76 20.57 6.91
CA LEU A 92 -45.66 21.73 6.79
C LEU A 92 -47.14 21.29 6.73
N GLN A 93 -47.47 20.27 5.95
CA GLN A 93 -48.84 19.74 5.83
C GLN A 93 -49.41 19.20 7.15
N GLN A 94 -48.55 18.68 8.02
CA GLN A 94 -48.94 18.06 9.30
C GLN A 94 -48.58 18.95 10.51
N SER A 95 -48.20 20.20 10.27
CA SER A 95 -47.65 21.11 11.26
C SER A 95 -48.67 21.64 12.27
N GLY A 96 -49.95 21.73 11.87
CA GLY A 96 -51.03 22.34 12.64
C GLY A 96 -50.91 23.86 12.80
N ILE A 97 -50.10 24.54 11.98
CA ILE A 97 -49.87 26.00 12.07
C ILE A 97 -51.18 26.76 11.86
N GLU A 98 -52.12 26.23 11.07
CA GLU A 98 -53.42 26.82 10.78
C GLU A 98 -54.27 27.06 12.03
N SER A 99 -54.04 26.27 13.10
CA SER A 99 -54.70 26.44 14.40
C SER A 99 -54.26 27.72 15.13
N ILE A 100 -53.07 28.25 14.78
CA ILE A 100 -52.44 29.43 15.38
C ILE A 100 -52.56 30.64 14.44
N GLU A 101 -52.33 30.43 13.15
CA GLU A 101 -52.35 31.45 12.11
C GLU A 101 -53.24 31.00 10.94
N PRO A 102 -54.55 31.33 10.93
CA PRO A 102 -55.47 30.88 9.88
C PRO A 102 -55.10 31.34 8.47
N ARG A 103 -54.37 32.47 8.33
CA ARG A 103 -53.92 32.99 7.02
C ARG A 103 -52.72 32.22 6.45
N VAL A 104 -52.15 31.28 7.19
CA VAL A 104 -50.96 30.53 6.77
C VAL A 104 -51.26 29.52 5.66
N SER A 105 -52.51 29.08 5.51
CA SER A 105 -52.87 28.03 4.54
C SER A 105 -52.42 28.37 3.12
N GLU A 106 -52.66 29.61 2.66
CA GLU A 106 -52.21 30.07 1.34
C GLU A 106 -50.68 30.07 1.23
N VAL A 107 -49.97 30.43 2.31
CA VAL A 107 -48.50 30.42 2.34
C VAL A 107 -47.96 28.99 2.29
N ILE A 108 -48.59 28.05 3.00
CA ILE A 108 -48.23 26.63 2.95
C ILE A 108 -48.46 26.09 1.54
N ASP A 109 -49.61 26.33 0.93
CA ASP A 109 -49.91 25.86 -0.42
C ASP A 109 -48.92 26.40 -1.46
N ILE A 110 -48.58 27.69 -1.39
CA ILE A 110 -47.55 28.30 -2.25
C ILE A 110 -46.16 27.68 -1.98
N THR A 111 -45.82 27.44 -0.71
CA THR A 111 -44.54 26.81 -0.34
C THR A 111 -44.45 25.40 -0.90
N ILE A 112 -45.53 24.63 -0.81
CA ILE A 112 -45.61 23.28 -1.37
C ILE A 112 -45.48 23.33 -2.90
N ASP A 113 -46.19 24.21 -3.61
CA ASP A 113 -46.02 24.39 -5.08
C ASP A 113 -44.58 24.70 -5.44
N ILE A 114 -43.94 25.61 -4.71
CA ILE A 114 -42.52 25.95 -4.92
C ILE A 114 -41.64 24.71 -4.75
N LEU A 115 -41.82 23.95 -3.68
CA LEU A 115 -40.99 22.80 -3.38
C LEU A 115 -41.21 21.63 -4.35
N GLU A 116 -42.46 21.37 -4.76
CA GLU A 116 -42.80 20.32 -5.73
C GLU A 116 -42.35 20.66 -7.16
N THR A 117 -42.36 21.95 -7.50
CA THR A 117 -41.93 22.44 -8.82
C THR A 117 -40.44 22.78 -8.89
N PHE A 118 -39.65 22.37 -7.89
CA PHE A 118 -38.20 22.55 -7.90
C PHE A 118 -37.60 21.97 -9.19
N PRO A 119 -36.90 22.77 -10.00
CA PRO A 119 -36.34 22.30 -11.26
C PRO A 119 -35.16 21.34 -11.03
N SER A 120 -35.38 20.05 -11.23
CA SER A 120 -34.29 19.07 -11.35
C SER A 120 -33.48 19.34 -12.62
N HIS A 121 -32.16 19.25 -12.49
CA HIS A 121 -31.22 19.66 -13.53
C HIS A 121 -30.54 18.43 -14.12
N LYS A 122 -31.12 17.89 -15.19
CA LYS A 122 -30.45 16.83 -15.96
C LYS A 122 -29.53 17.43 -17.01
N VAL A 123 -28.43 16.73 -17.27
CA VAL A 123 -27.48 17.07 -18.32
C VAL A 123 -27.89 16.35 -19.62
N PRO A 124 -27.77 16.96 -20.81
CA PRO A 124 -27.29 18.32 -21.07
C PRO A 124 -28.33 19.40 -20.76
N PHE A 125 -27.87 20.47 -20.11
CA PHE A 125 -28.66 21.66 -19.81
C PHE A 125 -29.16 22.36 -21.08
N LYS A 126 -30.45 22.68 -21.13
CA LYS A 126 -31.07 23.49 -22.19
C LYS A 126 -31.31 24.91 -21.70
N ASN A 127 -31.38 25.86 -22.65
CA ASN A 127 -31.71 27.26 -22.33
C ASN A 127 -33.07 27.41 -21.62
N GLU A 128 -34.00 26.49 -21.87
CA GLU A 128 -35.30 26.42 -21.19
C GLU A 128 -35.16 26.19 -19.68
N ASP A 129 -34.15 25.44 -19.25
CA ASP A 129 -33.94 25.12 -17.83
C ASP A 129 -33.45 26.34 -17.05
N ILE A 130 -32.71 27.23 -17.70
CA ILE A 130 -32.31 28.54 -17.15
C ILE A 130 -33.55 29.41 -16.89
N LEU A 131 -34.50 29.42 -17.83
CA LEU A 131 -35.74 30.18 -17.68
C LEU A 131 -36.63 29.59 -16.59
N LYS A 132 -36.77 28.26 -16.52
CA LYS A 132 -37.49 27.57 -15.45
C LYS A 132 -36.90 27.89 -14.08
N TRP A 133 -35.58 27.82 -13.94
CA TRP A 133 -34.88 28.18 -12.70
C TRP A 133 -35.13 29.63 -12.29
N ARG A 134 -34.97 30.58 -13.22
CA ARG A 134 -35.19 32.01 -12.94
C ARG A 134 -36.64 32.31 -12.57
N HIS A 135 -37.59 31.69 -13.26
CA HIS A 135 -39.02 31.83 -12.94
C HIS A 135 -39.34 31.25 -11.57
N TRP A 136 -38.86 30.04 -11.28
CA TRP A 136 -39.01 29.39 -9.99
C TRP A 136 -38.42 30.24 -8.86
N ARG A 137 -37.16 30.69 -8.99
CA ARG A 137 -36.51 31.59 -8.01
C ARG A 137 -37.25 32.92 -7.87
N GLY A 138 -37.80 33.44 -8.96
CA GLY A 138 -38.66 34.63 -8.97
C GLY A 138 -39.93 34.45 -8.14
N LYS A 139 -40.57 33.26 -8.20
CA LYS A 139 -41.70 32.92 -7.32
C LYS A 139 -41.28 32.96 -5.84
N VAL A 140 -40.15 32.34 -5.48
CA VAL A 140 -39.64 32.33 -4.08
C VAL A 140 -39.42 33.75 -3.57
N ILE A 141 -38.73 34.59 -4.34
CA ILE A 141 -38.45 35.98 -3.97
C ILE A 141 -39.74 36.81 -3.86
N SER A 142 -40.73 36.54 -4.73
CA SER A 142 -42.05 37.18 -4.63
C SER A 142 -42.77 36.78 -3.34
N SER A 143 -42.70 35.50 -2.93
CA SER A 143 -43.28 35.01 -1.67
C SER A 143 -42.67 35.72 -0.46
N ILE A 144 -41.36 35.96 -0.43
CA ILE A 144 -40.70 36.73 0.64
C ILE A 144 -41.30 38.14 0.78
N ARG A 145 -41.51 38.83 -0.35
CA ARG A 145 -42.01 40.22 -0.37
C ARG A 145 -43.48 40.33 0.01
N THR A 146 -44.27 39.34 -0.40
CA THR A 146 -45.73 39.30 -0.21
C THR A 146 -46.15 38.63 1.09
N LEU A 147 -45.23 38.00 1.82
CA LEU A 147 -45.50 37.36 3.11
C LEU A 147 -46.07 38.35 4.13
N ARG A 148 -47.31 38.07 4.55
CA ARG A 148 -48.10 38.87 5.51
C ARG A 148 -48.87 37.94 6.44
N LEU A 149 -48.22 37.55 7.55
CA LEU A 149 -48.83 36.79 8.64
C LEU A 149 -48.93 37.66 9.89
N ASN A 150 -49.84 37.32 10.81
CA ASN A 150 -50.04 38.07 12.05
C ASN A 150 -49.02 37.66 13.13
N SER A 151 -48.67 36.37 13.23
CA SER A 151 -47.55 35.92 14.08
C SER A 151 -46.21 36.31 13.47
N LEU A 152 -45.43 37.07 14.23
CA LEU A 152 -44.09 37.49 13.84
C LEU A 152 -43.14 36.30 13.76
N GLU A 153 -43.26 35.35 14.69
CA GLU A 153 -42.43 34.15 14.78
C GLU A 153 -42.62 33.28 13.54
N ILE A 154 -43.86 32.93 13.20
CA ILE A 154 -44.19 32.13 12.02
C ILE A 154 -43.79 32.88 10.73
N SER A 155 -44.07 34.19 10.66
CA SER A 155 -43.67 35.04 9.54
C SER A 155 -42.15 35.06 9.34
N SER A 156 -41.38 35.15 10.43
CA SER A 156 -39.91 35.14 10.38
C SER A 156 -39.37 33.77 9.95
N ALA A 157 -39.99 32.69 10.41
CA ALA A 157 -39.57 31.33 10.07
C ALA A 157 -39.82 30.97 8.60
N PHE A 158 -40.98 31.37 8.04
CA PHE A 158 -41.23 31.24 6.60
C PHE A 158 -40.32 32.13 5.77
N ARG A 159 -40.05 33.37 6.23
CA ARG A 159 -39.09 34.24 5.54
C ARG A 159 -37.72 33.59 5.46
N TYR A 160 -37.22 33.06 6.58
CA TYR A 160 -35.93 32.38 6.62
C TYR A 160 -35.91 31.13 5.74
N LEU A 161 -36.98 30.34 5.76
CA LEU A 161 -37.14 29.19 4.85
C LEU A 161 -37.04 29.62 3.37
N PHE A 162 -37.72 30.69 2.99
CA PHE A 162 -37.64 31.20 1.62
C PHE A 162 -36.29 31.82 1.29
N GLU A 163 -35.59 32.46 2.24
CA GLU A 163 -34.22 32.95 2.06
C GLU A 163 -33.29 31.78 1.72
N ILE A 164 -33.34 30.67 2.47
CA ILE A 164 -32.59 29.44 2.19
C ILE A 164 -32.94 28.90 0.78
N ILE A 165 -34.23 28.65 0.51
CA ILE A 165 -34.69 28.07 -0.77
C ILE A 165 -34.34 28.98 -1.95
N SER A 166 -34.33 30.31 -1.76
CA SER A 166 -33.96 31.26 -2.80
C SER A 166 -32.47 31.26 -3.14
N GLY A 167 -31.66 30.51 -2.38
CA GLY A 167 -30.22 30.45 -2.52
C GLY A 167 -29.52 31.70 -1.99
N ASP A 168 -30.05 32.32 -0.93
CA ASP A 168 -29.36 33.42 -0.26
C ASP A 168 -28.10 32.89 0.44
N ARG A 169 -26.94 33.49 0.14
CA ARG A 169 -25.66 32.98 0.65
C ARG A 169 -25.59 33.11 2.17
N ASP A 170 -25.96 34.25 2.72
CA ASP A 170 -25.84 34.50 4.17
C ASP A 170 -26.77 33.59 4.96
N ALA A 171 -27.98 33.34 4.44
CA ALA A 171 -28.92 32.38 5.04
C ALA A 171 -28.37 30.94 5.02
N ILE A 172 -27.76 30.52 3.90
CA ILE A 172 -27.12 29.20 3.75
C ILE A 172 -25.95 29.04 4.73
N PHE A 173 -25.05 30.03 4.80
CA PHE A 173 -23.91 30.00 5.72
C PHE A 173 -24.38 29.91 7.18
N ARG A 174 -25.43 30.65 7.55
CA ARG A 174 -25.97 30.65 8.91
C ARG A 174 -26.62 29.33 9.33
N GLU A 175 -27.27 28.62 8.40
CA GLU A 175 -27.97 27.35 8.69
C GLU A 175 -27.07 26.11 8.60
N SER A 176 -25.89 26.25 7.97
CA SER A 176 -24.96 25.13 7.76
C SER A 176 -24.06 24.93 8.98
N ASP A 177 -23.91 23.68 9.43
CA ASP A 177 -22.99 23.34 10.52
C ASP A 177 -21.61 22.92 9.99
N THR A 178 -21.57 22.39 8.77
CA THR A 178 -20.34 21.87 8.15
C THR A 178 -20.09 22.49 6.77
N TRP A 179 -18.84 22.45 6.32
CA TRP A 179 -18.47 22.95 5.00
C TRP A 179 -19.15 22.16 3.88
N GLN A 180 -19.39 20.86 4.10
CA GLN A 180 -20.05 19.94 3.17
C GLN A 180 -21.50 20.38 2.92
N GLU A 181 -22.24 20.69 3.99
CA GLU A 181 -23.61 21.19 3.91
C GLU A 181 -23.69 22.54 3.20
N CYS A 182 -22.83 23.49 3.61
CA CYS A 182 -22.79 24.82 2.99
C CYS A 182 -22.47 24.71 1.50
N LEU A 183 -21.45 23.92 1.15
CA LEU A 183 -21.07 23.68 -0.24
C LEU A 183 -22.20 23.04 -1.04
N GLY A 184 -22.80 21.97 -0.52
CA GLY A 184 -23.91 21.27 -1.16
C GLY A 184 -25.09 22.22 -1.41
N ALA A 185 -25.47 23.01 -0.40
CA ALA A 185 -26.57 23.96 -0.50
C ALA A 185 -26.29 25.10 -1.48
N LEU A 186 -25.05 25.63 -1.51
CA LEU A 186 -24.66 26.65 -2.48
C LEU A 186 -24.73 26.14 -3.92
N ILE A 187 -24.30 24.90 -4.15
CA ILE A 187 -24.36 24.25 -5.46
C ILE A 187 -25.81 23.94 -5.85
N LEU A 188 -26.65 23.51 -4.91
CA LEU A 188 -28.05 23.15 -5.17
C LEU A 188 -28.96 24.37 -5.35
N LEU A 189 -28.85 25.36 -4.46
CA LEU A 189 -29.83 26.44 -4.30
C LEU A 189 -29.34 27.79 -4.82
N ASN A 190 -28.06 28.13 -4.65
CA ASN A 190 -27.56 29.46 -5.03
C ASN A 190 -27.23 29.56 -6.52
N ASP A 191 -26.48 28.59 -7.06
CA ASP A 191 -26.04 28.65 -8.46
C ASP A 191 -25.91 27.28 -9.16
N PRO A 192 -26.99 26.49 -9.26
CA PRO A 192 -26.93 25.16 -9.87
C PRO A 192 -26.59 25.19 -11.37
N LEU A 193 -26.80 26.31 -12.05
CA LEU A 193 -26.62 26.43 -13.51
C LEU A 193 -25.18 26.71 -13.94
N ASN A 194 -24.37 27.31 -13.05
CA ASN A 194 -22.96 27.62 -13.31
C ASN A 194 -22.00 26.53 -12.79
N CYS A 195 -22.50 25.56 -12.01
CA CYS A 195 -21.74 24.41 -11.51
C CYS A 195 -21.63 23.30 -12.57
N ARG A 196 -20.93 23.57 -13.69
CA ARG A 196 -20.87 22.65 -14.85
C ARG A 196 -19.60 21.83 -14.91
N THR A 197 -18.50 22.41 -14.44
CA THR A 197 -17.19 21.76 -14.48
C THR A 197 -16.66 21.58 -13.07
N ILE A 198 -15.76 20.62 -12.90
CA ILE A 198 -15.05 20.41 -11.63
C ILE A 198 -14.32 21.68 -11.16
N LYS A 199 -13.85 22.52 -12.09
CA LYS A 199 -13.22 23.81 -11.77
C LYS A 199 -14.20 24.80 -11.12
N ASP A 200 -15.48 24.73 -11.46
CA ASP A 200 -16.49 25.58 -10.85
C ASP A 200 -16.79 25.12 -9.42
N ILE A 201 -16.81 23.80 -9.20
CA ILE A 201 -16.92 23.22 -7.85
C ILE A 201 -15.74 23.65 -6.98
N HIS A 202 -14.51 23.57 -7.49
CA HIS A 202 -13.30 24.02 -6.77
C HIS A 202 -13.37 25.50 -6.39
N LYS A 203 -13.92 26.37 -7.26
CA LYS A 203 -14.08 27.80 -6.93
C LYS A 203 -15.06 28.01 -5.78
N ILE A 204 -16.20 27.30 -5.79
CA ILE A 204 -17.20 27.42 -4.72
C ILE A 204 -16.61 26.90 -3.41
N TYR A 205 -15.98 25.73 -3.43
CA TYR A 205 -15.27 25.19 -2.27
C TYR A 205 -14.27 26.20 -1.69
N ASN A 206 -13.41 26.80 -2.53
CA ASN A 206 -12.46 27.80 -2.08
C ASN A 206 -13.13 29.04 -1.48
N SER A 207 -14.35 29.40 -1.93
CA SER A 207 -15.12 30.50 -1.33
C SER A 207 -15.74 30.14 0.03
N VAL A 208 -16.04 28.86 0.28
CA VAL A 208 -16.54 28.37 1.58
C VAL A 208 -15.42 28.30 2.62
N ILE A 209 -14.22 27.87 2.21
CA ILE A 209 -13.10 27.67 3.14
C ILE A 209 -12.25 28.93 3.35
N ASN A 210 -12.12 29.81 2.35
CA ASN A 210 -11.30 31.03 2.47
C ASN A 210 -12.14 32.32 2.64
N GLY A 211 -13.44 32.18 2.88
CA GLY A 211 -14.35 33.31 3.11
C GLY A 211 -14.12 34.03 4.45
N GLU A 212 -14.82 35.14 4.67
CA GLU A 212 -14.81 35.87 5.95
C GLU A 212 -15.50 35.06 7.06
N ASP A 213 -16.63 34.43 6.74
CA ASP A 213 -17.35 33.44 7.58
C ASP A 213 -16.97 32.01 7.14
N SER A 214 -15.67 31.69 7.21
CA SER A 214 -15.16 30.41 6.69
C SER A 214 -15.46 29.22 7.59
N PHE A 215 -15.71 28.08 6.95
CA PHE A 215 -15.70 26.79 7.62
C PHE A 215 -14.28 26.23 7.70
N THR A 216 -13.98 25.53 8.78
CA THR A 216 -12.72 24.81 8.96
C THR A 216 -12.89 23.35 8.60
N VAL A 217 -11.87 22.77 7.96
CA VAL A 217 -11.77 21.33 7.73
C VAL A 217 -11.12 20.70 8.95
N ASP A 218 -11.72 19.64 9.50
CA ASP A 218 -11.08 18.84 10.55
C ASP A 218 -9.93 18.01 9.95
N GLU A 219 -8.70 18.51 10.09
CA GLU A 219 -7.51 17.80 9.61
C GLU A 219 -7.15 16.59 10.49
N THR A 220 -7.82 16.37 11.63
CA THR A 220 -7.61 15.18 12.48
C THR A 220 -8.31 13.95 11.93
N LEU A 221 -9.33 14.13 11.09
CA LEU A 221 -10.07 13.06 10.44
C LEU A 221 -9.53 12.84 9.01
N PRO A 222 -8.89 11.69 8.72
CA PRO A 222 -8.32 11.44 7.39
C PRO A 222 -9.36 11.51 6.27
N ILE A 223 -10.58 11.03 6.52
CA ILE A 223 -11.69 11.10 5.56
C ILE A 223 -12.07 12.52 5.20
N GLU A 224 -12.13 13.41 6.19
CA GLU A 224 -12.51 14.81 5.97
C GLU A 224 -11.42 15.55 5.20
N SER A 225 -10.17 15.36 5.62
CA SER A 225 -8.99 15.90 4.94
C SER A 225 -8.85 15.38 3.51
N ALA A 226 -9.16 14.10 3.26
CA ALA A 226 -9.16 13.51 1.93
C ALA A 226 -10.24 14.13 1.03
N CYS A 227 -11.48 14.23 1.52
CA CYS A 227 -12.58 14.86 0.77
C CYS A 227 -12.28 16.33 0.46
N ALA A 228 -11.82 17.10 1.45
CA ALA A 228 -11.39 18.48 1.28
C ALA A 228 -10.26 18.63 0.24
N ALA A 229 -9.31 17.71 0.22
CA ALA A 229 -8.25 17.68 -0.78
C ALA A 229 -8.78 17.41 -2.20
N LEU A 230 -9.78 16.54 -2.36
CA LEU A 230 -10.47 16.33 -3.65
C LEU A 230 -11.22 17.60 -4.08
N PHE A 231 -11.98 18.23 -3.18
CA PHE A 231 -12.72 19.46 -3.48
C PHE A 231 -11.83 20.68 -3.74
N SER A 232 -10.57 20.69 -3.28
CA SER A 232 -9.56 21.70 -3.63
C SER A 232 -8.77 21.37 -4.91
N GLY A 233 -8.93 20.17 -5.47
CA GLY A 233 -8.19 19.71 -6.64
C GLY A 233 -6.79 19.18 -6.34
N ASN A 234 -6.43 18.98 -5.07
CA ASN A 234 -5.14 18.43 -4.65
C ASN A 234 -5.22 16.90 -4.50
N ILE A 235 -5.23 16.20 -5.63
CA ILE A 235 -5.29 14.73 -5.67
C ILE A 235 -4.14 14.07 -4.90
N PRO A 236 -2.87 14.53 -4.99
CA PRO A 236 -1.79 13.94 -4.19
C PRO A 236 -2.03 14.01 -2.68
N LYS A 237 -2.50 15.16 -2.13
CA LYS A 237 -2.87 15.27 -0.71
C LYS A 237 -4.00 14.30 -0.40
N ALA A 238 -5.01 14.19 -1.26
CA ALA A 238 -6.12 13.26 -1.06
C ALA A 238 -5.64 11.80 -0.97
N MET A 239 -4.69 11.39 -1.82
CA MET A 239 -4.15 10.02 -1.78
C MET A 239 -3.31 9.75 -0.53
N ILE A 240 -2.55 10.73 -0.04
CA ILE A 240 -1.81 10.61 1.22
C ILE A 240 -2.77 10.36 2.39
N GLN A 241 -3.89 11.10 2.43
CA GLN A 241 -4.92 10.91 3.46
C GLN A 241 -5.67 9.59 3.28
N ALA A 242 -5.95 9.18 2.04
CA ALA A 242 -6.60 7.89 1.74
C ALA A 242 -5.77 6.69 2.22
N VAL A 243 -4.43 6.77 2.20
CA VAL A 243 -3.54 5.73 2.75
C VAL A 243 -3.73 5.59 4.26
N GLN A 244 -4.02 6.68 4.99
CA GLN A 244 -4.30 6.63 6.43
C GLN A 244 -5.62 5.91 6.75
N ILE A 245 -6.57 5.92 5.81
CA ILE A 245 -7.82 5.14 5.91
C ILE A 245 -7.53 3.69 5.56
N GLN A 246 -7.08 3.45 4.32
CA GLN A 246 -6.75 2.12 3.83
C GLN A 246 -5.85 2.19 2.57
N ASN A 247 -4.69 1.53 2.59
CA ASN A 247 -3.78 1.48 1.43
C ASN A 247 -4.44 0.94 0.16
N GLY A 248 -5.28 -0.09 0.31
CA GLY A 248 -6.03 -0.66 -0.81
C GLY A 248 -6.93 0.36 -1.49
N LEU A 249 -7.70 1.13 -0.71
CA LEU A 249 -8.55 2.20 -1.24
C LEU A 249 -7.74 3.22 -2.03
N ALA A 250 -6.65 3.74 -1.44
CA ALA A 250 -5.78 4.71 -2.09
C ALA A 250 -5.22 4.19 -3.43
N ALA A 251 -4.77 2.93 -3.47
CA ALA A 251 -4.25 2.31 -4.69
C ALA A 251 -5.32 2.21 -5.79
N HIS A 252 -6.54 1.81 -5.45
CA HIS A 252 -7.62 1.69 -6.44
C HIS A 252 -8.16 3.03 -6.89
N VAL A 253 -8.32 4.00 -5.98
CA VAL A 253 -8.76 5.35 -6.33
C VAL A 253 -7.74 6.03 -7.25
N ALA A 254 -6.44 5.93 -6.94
CA ALA A 254 -5.39 6.46 -7.81
C ALA A 254 -5.38 5.78 -9.19
N ASP A 255 -5.58 4.46 -9.24
CA ASP A 255 -5.67 3.71 -10.51
C ASP A 255 -6.90 4.11 -11.35
N LEU A 256 -8.05 4.34 -10.71
CA LEU A 256 -9.27 4.84 -11.38
C LEU A 256 -9.08 6.25 -11.91
N LEU A 257 -8.55 7.17 -11.10
CA LEU A 257 -8.29 8.56 -11.49
C LEU A 257 -7.26 8.67 -12.62
N LEU A 258 -6.26 7.78 -12.63
CA LEU A 258 -5.30 7.69 -13.72
C LEU A 258 -5.98 7.23 -15.01
N LYS A 259 -6.77 6.15 -14.95
CA LYS A 259 -7.51 5.62 -16.11
C LYS A 259 -8.54 6.58 -16.67
N SER A 260 -9.14 7.43 -15.84
CA SER A 260 -10.06 8.48 -16.27
C SER A 260 -9.35 9.71 -16.83
N GLY A 261 -8.01 9.75 -16.82
CA GLY A 261 -7.21 10.89 -17.32
C GLY A 261 -7.25 12.11 -16.40
N ILE A 262 -7.60 11.92 -15.12
CA ILE A 262 -7.72 13.00 -14.13
C ILE A 262 -6.42 13.14 -13.33
N LEU A 263 -5.80 12.00 -12.99
CA LEU A 263 -4.46 11.95 -12.44
C LEU A 263 -3.45 11.82 -13.58
N GLU A 264 -2.50 12.75 -13.65
CA GLU A 264 -1.37 12.65 -14.58
C GLU A 264 -0.24 11.82 -13.98
N GLU A 265 0.45 11.05 -14.82
CA GLU A 265 1.68 10.35 -14.40
C GLU A 265 2.81 11.36 -14.25
N PHE A 266 3.09 11.77 -13.01
CA PHE A 266 4.26 12.58 -12.71
C PHE A 266 5.42 11.68 -12.29
N GLN A 267 6.45 11.62 -13.12
CA GLN A 267 7.71 10.93 -12.85
C GLN A 267 8.87 11.92 -13.02
N THR A 268 9.82 11.90 -12.07
CA THR A 268 11.05 12.68 -12.16
C THR A 268 12.25 11.78 -11.90
N ASN A 269 13.46 12.30 -12.11
CA ASN A 269 14.67 11.57 -11.74
C ASN A 269 14.74 11.29 -10.22
N GLU A 270 14.11 12.14 -9.39
CA GLU A 270 14.03 11.96 -7.94
C GLU A 270 12.92 10.97 -7.55
N TYR A 271 11.82 10.96 -8.31
CA TYR A 271 10.67 10.10 -8.10
C TYR A 271 10.39 9.29 -9.37
N PRO A 272 11.10 8.16 -9.57
CA PRO A 272 10.98 7.36 -10.79
C PRO A 272 9.67 6.57 -10.87
N LEU A 273 8.90 6.53 -9.77
CA LEU A 273 7.61 5.86 -9.69
C LEU A 273 6.48 6.89 -9.80
N SER A 274 5.46 6.57 -10.59
CA SER A 274 4.20 7.32 -10.55
C SER A 274 3.53 7.16 -9.18
N LEU A 275 2.68 8.11 -8.80
CA LEU A 275 1.88 8.01 -7.56
C LEU A 275 1.08 6.71 -7.52
N ARG A 276 0.45 6.35 -8.64
CA ARG A 276 -0.30 5.10 -8.79
C ARG A 276 0.58 3.87 -8.55
N ASP A 277 1.75 3.81 -9.16
CA ASP A 277 2.63 2.65 -9.02
C ASP A 277 3.18 2.52 -7.61
N TYR A 278 3.54 3.64 -6.97
CA TYR A 278 3.95 3.64 -5.58
C TYR A 278 2.86 3.06 -4.66
N LEU A 279 1.61 3.51 -4.81
CA LEU A 279 0.48 3.04 -3.99
C LEU A 279 0.16 1.56 -4.25
N VAL A 280 0.16 1.13 -5.51
CA VAL A 280 -0.08 -0.27 -5.88
C VAL A 280 1.01 -1.20 -5.35
N LEU A 281 2.28 -0.80 -5.44
CA LEU A 281 3.40 -1.54 -4.86
C LEU A 281 3.26 -1.64 -3.33
N SER A 282 2.93 -0.54 -2.66
CA SER A 282 2.73 -0.50 -1.20
C SER A 282 1.59 -1.42 -0.74
N TYR A 283 0.46 -1.39 -1.45
CA TYR A 283 -0.66 -2.28 -1.14
C TYR A 283 -0.31 -3.75 -1.37
N ALA A 284 0.37 -4.07 -2.48
CA ALA A 284 0.81 -5.43 -2.76
C ALA A 284 1.83 -5.96 -1.72
N ASP A 285 2.69 -5.10 -1.16
CA ASP A 285 3.62 -5.47 -0.08
C ASP A 285 2.88 -5.83 1.22
N GLN A 286 1.73 -5.23 1.49
CA GLN A 286 0.88 -5.66 2.61
C GLN A 286 0.24 -7.02 2.32
N LEU A 287 -0.26 -7.22 1.09
CA LEU A 287 -0.92 -8.47 0.70
C LEU A 287 0.03 -9.67 0.66
N ILE A 288 1.29 -9.51 0.26
CA ILE A 288 2.24 -10.63 0.18
C ILE A 288 2.58 -11.20 1.57
N THR A 289 2.45 -10.38 2.62
CA THR A 289 2.73 -10.79 4.00
C THR A 289 1.73 -11.86 4.47
N ASN A 290 0.54 -11.91 3.89
CA ASN A 290 -0.52 -12.84 4.25
C ASN A 290 -0.52 -14.07 3.31
N PRO A 291 -0.41 -15.31 3.84
CA PRO A 291 -0.35 -16.53 3.04
C PRO A 291 -1.58 -16.82 2.16
N GLY A 292 -2.72 -16.18 2.41
CA GLY A 292 -3.94 -16.35 1.62
C GLY A 292 -4.06 -15.39 0.43
N THR A 293 -3.24 -14.32 0.39
CA THR A 293 -3.40 -13.22 -0.59
C THR A 293 -2.18 -13.00 -1.48
N TRP A 294 -1.20 -13.90 -1.42
CA TRP A 294 0.04 -13.77 -2.20
C TRP A 294 -0.23 -13.75 -3.72
N GLU A 295 -1.17 -14.55 -4.24
CA GLU A 295 -1.51 -14.57 -5.67
C GLU A 295 -2.01 -13.18 -6.13
N ILE A 296 -2.80 -12.53 -5.28
CA ILE A 296 -3.33 -11.19 -5.51
C ILE A 296 -2.18 -10.18 -5.50
N ALA A 297 -1.25 -10.29 -4.54
CA ALA A 297 -0.06 -9.43 -4.49
C ALA A 297 0.78 -9.53 -5.77
N LEU A 298 1.02 -10.75 -6.28
CA LEU A 298 1.75 -10.95 -7.53
C LEU A 298 0.99 -10.35 -8.73
N ALA A 299 -0.34 -10.46 -8.75
CA ALA A 299 -1.16 -9.85 -9.79
C ALA A 299 -1.02 -8.33 -9.79
N TYR A 300 -1.02 -7.67 -8.62
CA TYR A 300 -0.78 -6.23 -8.51
C TYR A 300 0.62 -5.83 -8.94
N TRP A 301 1.67 -6.51 -8.45
CA TRP A 301 3.04 -6.23 -8.89
C TRP A 301 3.21 -6.36 -10.39
N LYS A 302 2.56 -7.36 -11.03
CA LYS A 302 2.61 -7.51 -12.48
C LYS A 302 2.06 -6.28 -13.23
N THR A 303 1.18 -5.49 -12.62
CA THR A 303 0.70 -4.24 -13.24
C THR A 303 1.74 -3.13 -13.21
N VAL A 304 2.75 -3.22 -12.33
CA VAL A 304 3.81 -2.22 -12.16
C VAL A 304 5.07 -2.69 -12.90
N GLN A 305 5.08 -2.47 -14.22
CA GLN A 305 6.14 -2.76 -15.21
C GLN A 305 7.41 -3.50 -14.69
N GLU A 306 8.58 -2.87 -14.71
CA GLU A 306 9.87 -3.52 -14.44
C GLU A 306 10.04 -3.86 -12.96
N ILE A 307 9.72 -2.90 -12.08
CA ILE A 307 9.95 -3.01 -10.63
C ILE A 307 9.11 -4.14 -10.02
N GLY A 308 7.85 -4.29 -10.45
CA GLY A 308 7.00 -5.38 -9.99
C GLY A 308 7.52 -6.75 -10.43
N ILE A 309 8.02 -6.86 -11.67
CA ILE A 309 8.64 -8.11 -12.16
C ILE A 309 9.92 -8.43 -11.36
N GLU A 310 10.72 -7.43 -10.99
CA GLU A 310 11.90 -7.62 -10.13
C GLU A 310 11.54 -8.15 -8.75
N ARG A 311 10.48 -7.62 -8.12
CA ARG A 311 9.96 -8.13 -6.84
C ARG A 311 9.50 -9.58 -6.93
N ILE A 312 8.78 -9.93 -8.00
CA ILE A 312 8.34 -11.31 -8.27
C ILE A 312 9.56 -12.23 -8.40
N LYS A 313 10.57 -11.84 -9.19
CA LYS A 313 11.81 -12.63 -9.36
C LYS A 313 12.54 -12.83 -8.04
N ALA A 314 12.63 -11.81 -7.19
CA ALA A 314 13.31 -11.88 -5.90
C ALA A 314 12.65 -12.88 -4.94
N ILE A 315 11.31 -12.89 -4.87
CA ILE A 315 10.58 -13.86 -4.03
C ILE A 315 10.67 -15.26 -4.60
N TRP A 316 10.56 -15.40 -5.93
CA TRP A 316 10.70 -16.69 -6.57
C TRP A 316 12.10 -17.29 -6.36
N ALA A 317 13.15 -16.47 -6.39
CA ALA A 317 14.51 -16.90 -6.10
C ALA A 317 14.65 -17.49 -4.68
N LYS A 318 14.06 -16.85 -3.67
CA LYS A 318 14.03 -17.36 -2.29
C LYS A 318 13.30 -18.71 -2.17
N GLU A 319 12.20 -18.87 -2.90
CA GLU A 319 11.45 -20.14 -2.90
C GLU A 319 12.24 -21.27 -3.60
N LEU A 320 12.98 -20.96 -4.66
CA LEU A 320 13.90 -21.92 -5.30
C LEU A 320 15.04 -22.33 -4.37
N GLU A 321 15.59 -21.39 -3.60
CA GLU A 321 16.60 -21.65 -2.58
C GLU A 321 16.07 -22.60 -1.51
N ARG A 322 14.84 -22.38 -1.00
CA ARG A 322 14.16 -23.27 -0.06
C ARG A 322 13.97 -24.68 -0.62
N LYS A 323 13.73 -24.80 -1.93
CA LYS A 323 13.62 -26.08 -2.66
C LYS A 323 14.96 -26.71 -3.02
N LYS A 324 16.10 -26.12 -2.61
CA LYS A 324 17.47 -26.54 -2.94
C LYS A 324 17.80 -26.49 -4.44
N GLN A 325 17.09 -25.67 -5.22
CA GLN A 325 17.36 -25.41 -6.64
C GLN A 325 18.27 -24.20 -6.80
N LEU A 326 19.49 -24.31 -6.27
CA LEU A 326 20.41 -23.17 -6.07
C LEU A 326 20.86 -22.51 -7.37
N GLY A 327 21.13 -23.28 -8.42
CA GLY A 327 21.55 -22.72 -9.71
C GLY A 327 20.46 -21.84 -10.34
N SER A 328 19.20 -22.28 -10.26
CA SER A 328 18.06 -21.48 -10.73
C SER A 328 17.86 -20.21 -9.88
N ALA A 329 18.07 -20.30 -8.56
CA ALA A 329 18.01 -19.16 -7.66
C ALA A 329 19.10 -18.11 -7.96
N VAL A 330 20.36 -18.53 -8.12
CA VAL A 330 21.50 -17.66 -8.46
C VAL A 330 21.26 -16.89 -9.76
N LEU A 331 20.72 -17.56 -10.78
CA LEU A 331 20.40 -16.93 -12.06
C LEU A 331 19.34 -15.83 -11.93
N LEU A 332 18.36 -16.01 -11.03
CA LEU A 332 17.37 -14.97 -10.74
C LEU A 332 17.94 -13.84 -9.89
N TYR A 333 18.76 -14.15 -8.89
CA TYR A 333 19.43 -13.12 -8.09
C TYR A 333 20.34 -12.23 -8.93
N ASP A 334 21.05 -12.79 -9.91
CA ASP A 334 21.87 -12.02 -10.85
C ASP A 334 21.02 -11.08 -11.71
N ARG A 335 19.86 -11.54 -12.18
CA ARG A 335 18.90 -10.73 -12.95
C ARG A 335 18.29 -9.56 -12.16
N VAL A 336 18.23 -9.67 -10.83
CA VAL A 336 17.74 -8.61 -9.92
C VAL A 336 18.92 -7.85 -9.28
N ASN A 337 20.15 -8.08 -9.75
CA ASN A 337 21.36 -7.47 -9.23
C ASN A 337 21.57 -7.66 -7.71
N ASN A 338 21.07 -8.77 -7.16
CA ASN A 338 21.20 -9.10 -5.74
C ASN A 338 22.49 -9.88 -5.47
N VAL A 339 23.62 -9.18 -5.54
CA VAL A 339 24.97 -9.73 -5.35
C VAL A 339 25.15 -10.39 -3.98
N HIS A 340 24.54 -9.81 -2.94
CA HIS A 340 24.68 -10.28 -1.57
C HIS A 340 24.12 -11.70 -1.38
N GLN A 341 22.95 -12.01 -1.97
CA GLN A 341 22.38 -13.36 -1.86
C GLN A 341 23.22 -14.41 -2.58
N ILE A 342 23.83 -14.08 -3.73
CA ILE A 342 24.74 -14.97 -4.45
C ILE A 342 25.98 -15.27 -3.60
N ASP A 343 26.56 -14.24 -2.98
CA ASP A 343 27.72 -14.39 -2.10
C ASP A 343 27.39 -15.21 -0.84
N GLN A 344 26.22 -15.02 -0.24
CA GLN A 344 25.74 -15.85 0.87
C GLN A 344 25.63 -17.34 0.47
N ILE A 345 25.08 -17.64 -0.70
CA ILE A 345 25.01 -19.01 -1.23
C ILE A 345 26.42 -19.58 -1.45
N ASN A 346 27.34 -18.79 -2.03
CA ASN A 346 28.74 -19.19 -2.22
C ASN A 346 29.39 -19.60 -0.89
N TRP A 347 29.30 -18.74 0.13
CA TRP A 347 29.93 -19.03 1.43
C TRP A 347 29.23 -20.14 2.20
N PHE A 348 27.91 -20.27 2.06
CA PHE A 348 27.17 -21.39 2.65
C PHE A 348 27.64 -22.73 2.07
N LEU A 349 27.80 -22.82 0.74
CA LEU A 349 28.29 -24.03 0.08
C LEU A 349 29.76 -24.30 0.39
N PHE A 350 30.58 -23.25 0.47
CA PHE A 350 31.98 -23.31 0.85
C PHE A 350 32.16 -23.86 2.27
N GLU A 351 31.44 -23.29 3.25
CA GLU A 351 31.49 -23.74 4.65
C GLU A 351 30.97 -25.17 4.79
N THR A 352 29.85 -25.50 4.14
CA THR A 352 29.27 -26.85 4.18
C THR A 352 30.27 -27.89 3.65
N SER A 353 30.92 -27.59 2.52
CA SER A 353 31.89 -28.49 1.91
C SER A 353 33.16 -28.65 2.75
N LEU A 354 33.65 -27.58 3.37
CA LEU A 354 34.79 -27.63 4.28
C LEU A 354 34.48 -28.40 5.58
N ILE A 355 33.27 -28.28 6.13
CA ILE A 355 32.88 -29.05 7.31
C ILE A 355 32.82 -30.54 6.96
N GLN A 356 32.17 -30.87 5.84
CA GLN A 356 31.92 -32.25 5.40
C GLN A 356 33.15 -32.95 4.80
N GLY A 357 34.07 -32.20 4.19
CA GLY A 357 35.26 -32.73 3.50
C GLY A 357 35.00 -33.28 2.10
N TYR A 358 33.86 -32.96 1.48
CA TYR A 358 33.49 -33.31 0.10
C TYR A 358 32.60 -32.20 -0.50
N PRO A 359 32.36 -32.16 -1.83
CA PRO A 359 31.54 -31.13 -2.44
C PRO A 359 30.10 -31.14 -1.92
N ALA A 360 29.54 -29.97 -1.60
CA ALA A 360 28.14 -29.87 -1.23
C ALA A 360 27.22 -30.33 -2.37
N ASP A 361 26.09 -30.93 -2.01
CA ASP A 361 25.05 -31.36 -2.94
C ASP A 361 24.39 -30.14 -3.60
N VAL A 362 24.46 -30.07 -4.93
CA VAL A 362 23.97 -28.95 -5.73
C VAL A 362 23.20 -29.46 -6.94
N ASP A 363 22.28 -28.64 -7.47
CA ASP A 363 21.55 -28.96 -8.68
C ASP A 363 22.45 -28.89 -9.93
N LYS A 364 22.04 -29.60 -11.00
CA LYS A 364 22.79 -29.69 -12.26
C LYS A 364 23.14 -28.33 -12.87
N LEU A 365 22.29 -27.34 -12.67
CA LEU A 365 22.50 -25.98 -13.18
C LEU A 365 23.65 -25.31 -12.42
N MET A 366 23.67 -25.40 -11.09
CA MET A 366 24.78 -24.92 -10.29
C MET A 366 26.08 -25.67 -10.58
N GLU A 367 26.02 -26.99 -10.80
CA GLU A 367 27.19 -27.77 -11.22
C GLU A 367 27.81 -27.22 -12.51
N ASN A 368 26.98 -26.90 -13.52
CA ASN A 368 27.45 -26.29 -14.76
C ASN A 368 28.14 -24.93 -14.53
N PHE A 369 27.61 -24.11 -13.62
CA PHE A 369 28.23 -22.82 -13.26
C PHE A 369 29.61 -23.01 -12.63
N LEU A 370 29.79 -24.05 -11.81
CA LEU A 370 31.06 -24.33 -11.14
C LEU A 370 32.08 -24.95 -12.10
N THR A 371 31.66 -25.80 -13.03
CA THR A 371 32.57 -26.47 -13.98
C THR A 371 32.96 -25.60 -15.16
N SER A 372 32.09 -24.68 -15.58
CA SER A 372 32.33 -23.83 -16.76
C SER A 372 31.81 -22.40 -16.52
N PRO A 373 32.53 -21.62 -15.69
CA PRO A 373 32.05 -20.33 -15.18
C PRO A 373 31.73 -19.33 -16.30
N TYR A 374 32.56 -19.28 -17.33
CA TYR A 374 32.47 -18.27 -18.40
C TYR A 374 31.58 -18.67 -19.58
N SER A 375 31.24 -19.95 -19.75
CA SER A 375 30.37 -20.40 -20.85
C SER A 375 28.90 -20.48 -20.47
N SER A 376 28.62 -20.65 -19.18
CA SER A 376 27.29 -21.02 -18.70
C SER A 376 26.66 -19.95 -17.82
N SER A 377 27.42 -18.97 -17.33
CA SER A 377 26.94 -17.95 -16.38
C SER A 377 27.39 -16.53 -16.77
N SER A 378 26.73 -15.51 -16.19
CA SER A 378 27.17 -14.12 -16.33
C SER A 378 28.54 -13.92 -15.67
N ARG A 379 29.29 -12.91 -16.11
CA ARG A 379 30.62 -12.60 -15.55
C ARG A 379 30.55 -12.34 -14.03
N ASN A 380 29.43 -11.79 -13.55
CA ASN A 380 29.19 -11.53 -12.14
C ASN A 380 29.05 -12.83 -11.35
N ILE A 381 28.21 -13.77 -11.82
CA ILE A 381 28.05 -15.09 -11.20
C ILE A 381 29.41 -15.81 -11.14
N ALA A 382 30.16 -15.84 -12.24
CA ALA A 382 31.46 -16.48 -12.30
C ALA A 382 32.46 -15.89 -11.29
N SER A 383 32.46 -14.56 -11.11
CA SER A 383 33.33 -13.88 -10.15
C SER A 383 32.93 -14.18 -8.70
N LEU A 384 31.63 -14.17 -8.38
CA LEU A 384 31.13 -14.35 -7.01
C LEU A 384 31.22 -15.81 -6.56
N LEU A 385 31.04 -16.77 -7.48
CA LEU A 385 31.14 -18.20 -7.18
C LEU A 385 32.59 -18.74 -7.26
N ALA A 386 33.58 -17.92 -7.64
CA ALA A 386 34.96 -18.35 -7.84
C ALA A 386 35.58 -19.05 -6.60
N PRO A 387 35.36 -18.58 -5.35
CA PRO A 387 35.90 -19.25 -4.16
C PRO A 387 35.37 -20.68 -4.01
N TYR A 388 34.05 -20.88 -4.12
CA TYR A 388 33.46 -22.21 -4.03
C TYR A 388 33.76 -23.09 -5.24
N ALA A 389 33.80 -22.54 -6.46
CA ALA A 389 34.19 -23.29 -7.65
C ALA A 389 35.61 -23.87 -7.52
N THR A 390 36.55 -23.08 -7.01
CA THR A 390 37.93 -23.51 -6.75
C THR A 390 37.99 -24.63 -5.71
N LEU A 391 37.21 -24.52 -4.62
CA LEU A 391 37.10 -25.57 -3.59
C LEU A 391 36.44 -26.85 -4.13
N ASN A 392 35.40 -26.72 -4.95
CA ASN A 392 34.72 -27.85 -5.57
C ASN A 392 35.68 -28.63 -6.49
N ILE A 393 36.45 -27.92 -7.33
CA ILE A 393 37.47 -28.54 -8.19
C ILE A 393 38.54 -29.26 -7.36
N PHE A 394 39.00 -28.65 -6.25
CA PHE A 394 39.92 -29.30 -5.32
C PHE A 394 39.38 -30.64 -4.82
N TYR A 395 38.15 -30.68 -4.29
CA TYR A 395 37.57 -31.91 -3.77
C TYR A 395 37.31 -32.95 -4.87
N GLN A 396 36.87 -32.53 -6.06
CA GLN A 396 36.71 -33.45 -7.19
C GLN A 396 38.04 -34.08 -7.62
N LEU A 397 39.14 -33.31 -7.62
CA LEU A 397 40.48 -33.82 -7.94
C LEU A 397 41.02 -34.73 -6.83
N LYS A 398 40.74 -34.41 -5.56
CA LYS A 398 41.05 -35.26 -4.41
C LYS A 398 40.37 -36.62 -4.53
N ILE A 399 39.07 -36.65 -4.83
CA ILE A 399 38.30 -37.90 -5.05
C ILE A 399 38.85 -38.70 -6.25
N LYS A 400 39.26 -38.02 -7.33
CA LYS A 400 39.86 -38.65 -8.51
C LYS A 400 41.32 -39.11 -8.31
N GLY A 401 41.91 -38.90 -7.11
CA GLY A 401 43.29 -39.27 -6.81
C GLY A 401 44.37 -38.41 -7.48
N LYS A 402 44.01 -37.26 -8.06
CA LYS A 402 44.94 -36.34 -8.73
C LYS A 402 45.63 -35.40 -7.74
N ARG A 403 46.52 -35.96 -6.91
CA ARG A 403 47.11 -35.32 -5.72
C ARG A 403 47.81 -33.98 -5.99
N CYS A 404 48.71 -33.90 -6.97
CA CYS A 404 49.45 -32.65 -7.26
C CYS A 404 48.55 -31.53 -7.79
N ALA A 405 47.55 -31.85 -8.61
CA ALA A 405 46.61 -30.85 -9.12
C ALA A 405 45.70 -30.34 -8.00
N ALA A 406 45.20 -31.24 -7.14
CA ALA A 406 44.42 -30.85 -5.96
C ALA A 406 45.23 -29.92 -5.02
N ALA A 407 46.49 -30.27 -4.74
CA ALA A 407 47.37 -29.45 -3.91
C ALA A 407 47.54 -28.02 -4.46
N HIS A 408 47.65 -27.84 -5.78
CA HIS A 408 47.75 -26.51 -6.40
C HIS A 408 46.49 -25.65 -6.19
N TYR A 409 45.29 -26.23 -6.33
CA TYR A 409 44.04 -25.52 -6.04
C TYR A 409 43.89 -25.18 -4.55
N LEU A 410 44.32 -26.08 -3.65
CA LEU A 410 44.33 -25.81 -2.22
C LEU A 410 45.29 -24.67 -1.85
N ALA A 411 46.50 -24.65 -2.42
CA ALA A 411 47.45 -23.56 -2.22
C ALA A 411 46.91 -22.22 -2.74
N SER A 412 46.19 -22.25 -3.88
CA SER A 412 45.54 -21.07 -4.44
C SER A 412 44.45 -20.51 -3.52
N LEU A 413 43.68 -21.38 -2.85
CA LEU A 413 42.71 -20.98 -1.84
C LEU A 413 43.38 -20.38 -0.60
N ILE A 414 44.41 -21.04 -0.06
CA ILE A 414 45.13 -20.55 1.13
C ILE A 414 45.75 -19.17 0.89
N LYS A 415 46.17 -18.89 -0.35
CA LYS A 415 46.74 -17.59 -0.75
C LYS A 415 45.68 -16.51 -1.02
N ALA A 416 44.43 -16.88 -1.26
CA ALA A 416 43.42 -15.93 -1.72
C ALA A 416 43.05 -14.92 -0.64
N VAL A 417 43.18 -13.62 -0.96
CA VAL A 417 42.95 -12.51 -0.03
C VAL A 417 41.47 -12.41 0.37
N ASP A 418 40.58 -12.78 -0.54
CA ASP A 418 39.12 -12.61 -0.38
C ASP A 418 38.47 -13.71 0.46
N ILE A 419 39.23 -14.71 0.92
CA ILE A 419 38.68 -15.79 1.76
C ILE A 419 38.61 -15.35 3.22
N PRO A 420 37.42 -15.46 3.87
CA PRO A 420 37.29 -15.17 5.27
C PRO A 420 38.25 -16.00 6.13
N LYS A 421 39.03 -15.29 6.96
CA LYS A 421 40.09 -15.87 7.81
C LYS A 421 39.59 -16.98 8.75
N LYS A 422 38.29 -17.03 9.05
CA LYS A 422 37.65 -18.11 9.83
C LYS A 422 37.81 -19.50 9.20
N TYR A 423 37.96 -19.60 7.88
CA TYR A 423 38.08 -20.89 7.18
C TYR A 423 39.53 -21.39 7.09
N MET A 424 40.52 -20.56 7.42
CA MET A 424 41.94 -20.87 7.24
C MET A 424 42.38 -22.11 8.02
N LEU A 425 41.90 -22.28 9.26
CA LEU A 425 42.20 -23.47 10.07
C LEU A 425 41.80 -24.77 9.38
N LEU A 426 40.62 -24.79 8.74
CA LEU A 426 40.14 -25.98 8.04
C LEU A 426 40.92 -26.23 6.75
N LEU A 427 41.27 -25.18 6.01
CA LEU A 427 42.10 -25.29 4.80
C LEU A 427 43.51 -25.80 5.13
N LEU A 428 44.11 -25.32 6.22
CA LEU A 428 45.40 -25.80 6.72
C LEU A 428 45.31 -27.25 7.21
N ALA A 429 44.21 -27.64 7.85
CA ALA A 429 44.00 -29.02 8.25
C ALA A 429 43.88 -29.97 7.03
N GLU A 430 43.21 -29.53 5.95
CA GLU A 430 43.21 -30.26 4.68
C GLU A 430 44.63 -30.35 4.07
N MET A 431 45.44 -29.29 4.19
CA MET A 431 46.82 -29.26 3.70
C MET A 431 47.70 -30.33 4.36
N LEU A 432 47.49 -30.63 5.65
CA LEU A 432 48.26 -31.67 6.37
C LEU A 432 48.19 -33.04 5.68
N SER A 433 47.06 -33.38 5.06
CA SER A 433 46.92 -34.64 4.31
C SER A 433 47.83 -34.74 3.08
N PHE A 434 48.30 -33.59 2.58
CA PHE A 434 49.17 -33.48 1.40
C PHE A 434 50.66 -33.44 1.74
N LEU A 435 51.02 -33.31 3.03
CA LEU A 435 52.40 -33.22 3.54
C LEU A 435 52.98 -34.56 4.03
N ASP A 436 52.27 -35.67 3.83
CA ASP A 436 52.73 -37.00 4.24
C ASP A 436 53.99 -37.42 3.46
N ASP A 437 55.12 -37.59 4.16
CA ASP A 437 56.44 -37.95 3.61
C ASP A 437 56.45 -39.33 2.92
N SER A 438 55.45 -40.17 3.19
CA SER A 438 55.29 -41.48 2.56
C SER A 438 54.80 -41.42 1.11
N LEU A 439 54.31 -40.25 0.67
CA LEU A 439 53.73 -40.04 -0.66
C LEU A 439 54.59 -39.08 -1.50
N PRO A 440 54.51 -39.15 -2.84
CA PRO A 440 55.18 -38.20 -3.70
C PRO A 440 54.73 -36.77 -3.38
N ARG A 441 55.71 -35.87 -3.33
CA ARG A 441 55.54 -34.47 -2.95
C ARG A 441 54.47 -33.80 -3.81
N ALA A 442 53.39 -33.34 -3.17
CA ALA A 442 52.24 -32.75 -3.85
C ALA A 442 52.39 -31.24 -4.11
N PHE A 443 53.06 -30.51 -3.21
CA PHE A 443 53.28 -29.06 -3.30
C PHE A 443 54.62 -28.70 -3.92
N THR A 444 54.63 -27.69 -4.80
CA THR A 444 55.89 -27.11 -5.29
C THR A 444 56.58 -26.31 -4.18
N MET A 445 57.87 -25.99 -4.34
CA MET A 445 58.56 -25.11 -3.38
C MET A 445 57.86 -23.75 -3.24
N ARG A 446 57.34 -23.21 -4.36
CA ARG A 446 56.60 -21.94 -4.35
C ARG A 446 55.30 -22.04 -3.55
N ASP A 447 54.53 -23.10 -3.74
CA ASP A 447 53.28 -23.31 -3.00
C ASP A 447 53.54 -23.41 -1.49
N ILE A 448 54.63 -24.08 -1.09
CA ILE A 448 55.01 -24.17 0.33
C ILE A 448 55.35 -22.78 0.89
N PHE A 449 56.16 -21.97 0.18
CA PHE A 449 56.47 -20.61 0.62
C PHE A 449 55.21 -19.74 0.76
N ASP A 450 54.32 -19.80 -0.21
CA ASP A 450 53.06 -19.06 -0.20
C ASP A 450 52.17 -19.52 0.97
N CYS A 451 52.08 -20.82 1.24
CA CYS A 451 51.34 -21.36 2.37
C CYS A 451 51.98 -20.98 3.73
N THR A 452 53.31 -20.98 3.84
CA THR A 452 53.99 -20.56 5.08
C THR A 452 53.75 -19.10 5.38
N ALA A 453 53.77 -18.22 4.36
CA ALA A 453 53.45 -16.81 4.54
C ALA A 453 52.00 -16.62 5.03
N ALA A 454 51.05 -17.38 4.46
CA ALA A 454 49.65 -17.35 4.92
C ALA A 454 49.48 -17.88 6.35
N ILE A 455 50.27 -18.88 6.77
CA ILE A 455 50.29 -19.37 8.15
C ILE A 455 50.85 -18.32 9.11
N GLU A 456 51.95 -17.66 8.77
CA GLU A 456 52.54 -16.59 9.58
C GLU A 456 51.57 -15.43 9.75
N GLU A 457 50.90 -15.02 8.68
CA GLU A 457 49.85 -14.01 8.74
C GLU A 457 48.70 -14.48 9.65
N PHE A 458 48.26 -15.73 9.53
CA PHE A 458 47.20 -16.27 10.36
C PHE A 458 47.58 -16.37 11.84
N GLN A 459 48.81 -16.77 12.17
CA GLN A 459 49.33 -16.83 13.54
C GLN A 459 49.43 -15.45 14.20
N SER A 460 49.64 -14.39 13.42
CA SER A 460 49.69 -13.02 13.93
C SER A 460 48.32 -12.50 14.39
N LEU A 461 47.23 -13.18 14.04
CA LEU A 461 45.87 -12.82 14.42
C LEU A 461 45.50 -13.45 15.76
N ALA A 462 44.85 -12.68 16.63
CA ALA A 462 44.23 -13.24 17.82
C ALA A 462 43.16 -14.26 17.40
N PHE A 463 43.30 -15.50 17.88
CA PHE A 463 42.29 -16.54 17.69
C PHE A 463 40.96 -16.07 18.29
N LYS A 464 39.92 -16.01 17.45
CA LYS A 464 38.55 -15.77 17.89
C LYS A 464 37.88 -17.10 18.20
N ASP A 465 37.03 -17.12 19.23
CA ASP A 465 36.29 -18.32 19.65
C ASP A 465 35.51 -18.97 18.50
N ASP A 466 34.98 -18.16 17.58
CA ASP A 466 34.24 -18.61 16.38
C ASP A 466 35.07 -19.54 15.47
N TYR A 467 36.39 -19.35 15.39
CA TYR A 467 37.27 -20.18 14.55
C TYR A 467 37.40 -21.59 15.13
N ILE A 468 37.48 -21.68 16.46
CA ILE A 468 37.60 -22.94 17.20
C ILE A 468 36.28 -23.70 17.12
N GLN A 469 35.15 -23.02 17.29
CA GLN A 469 33.83 -23.65 17.16
C GLN A 469 33.61 -24.26 15.77
N LEU A 470 34.02 -23.57 14.70
CA LEU A 470 33.91 -24.09 13.34
C LEU A 470 34.81 -25.31 13.13
N PHE A 471 36.04 -25.27 13.64
CA PHE A 471 36.97 -26.40 13.60
C PHE A 471 36.42 -27.62 14.34
N GLU A 472 35.86 -27.40 15.54
CA GLU A 472 35.21 -28.43 16.33
C GLU A 472 34.01 -29.06 15.61
N LYS A 473 33.16 -28.23 14.99
CA LYS A 473 32.04 -28.70 14.18
C LYS A 473 32.51 -29.61 13.02
N ALA A 474 33.58 -29.23 12.33
CA ALA A 474 34.18 -30.04 11.27
C ALA A 474 34.85 -31.32 11.80
N ARG A 475 35.38 -31.30 13.02
CA ARG A 475 35.97 -32.47 13.69
C ARG A 475 34.93 -33.54 13.99
N TYR A 476 33.76 -33.13 14.47
CA TYR A 476 32.67 -34.04 14.82
C TYR A 476 31.78 -34.42 13.64
N ALA A 477 31.80 -33.66 12.53
CA ALA A 477 31.11 -34.04 11.31
C ALA A 477 31.54 -35.44 10.86
N GLU A 478 30.59 -36.37 10.83
CA GLU A 478 30.79 -37.68 10.20
C GLU A 478 31.07 -37.43 8.71
N SER A 479 32.32 -37.66 8.29
CA SER A 479 32.59 -37.68 6.87
C SER A 479 31.83 -38.87 6.29
N HIS A 480 30.95 -38.65 5.32
CA HIS A 480 30.28 -39.70 4.54
C HIS A 480 31.25 -40.71 3.89
N ILE A 481 32.56 -40.46 3.97
CA ILE A 481 33.67 -41.35 3.62
C ILE A 481 33.64 -42.67 4.41
N GLU A 482 32.98 -42.75 5.57
CA GLU A 482 32.81 -44.04 6.28
C GLU A 482 31.92 -45.07 5.53
N LYS A 483 31.19 -44.66 4.48
CA LYS A 483 30.31 -45.57 3.71
C LYS A 483 30.79 -45.94 2.30
N SER A 484 31.91 -45.38 1.83
CA SER A 484 32.47 -45.70 0.51
C SER A 484 33.78 -46.47 0.68
N GLU A 485 33.77 -47.79 0.45
CA GLU A 485 34.92 -48.70 0.52
C GLU A 485 36.08 -48.33 -0.44
N THR A 486 35.93 -47.29 -1.27
CA THR A 486 36.86 -46.94 -2.34
C THR A 486 37.96 -45.93 -1.99
N LEU A 487 37.99 -45.36 -0.78
CA LEU A 487 39.09 -44.49 -0.35
C LEU A 487 39.67 -45.00 0.98
N LYS A 488 40.78 -45.74 0.88
CA LYS A 488 41.58 -46.17 2.03
C LYS A 488 41.91 -44.97 2.92
N ILE A 489 41.28 -44.95 4.11
CA ILE A 489 41.64 -44.57 5.48
C ILE A 489 42.94 -43.74 5.77
N SER A 490 43.86 -43.46 4.85
CA SER A 490 45.12 -42.76 5.13
C SER A 490 45.13 -41.24 4.90
N GLU A 491 44.12 -40.65 4.23
CA GLU A 491 44.19 -39.24 3.77
C GLU A 491 43.16 -38.26 4.39
N ASN A 492 42.34 -38.68 5.37
CA ASN A 492 41.41 -37.75 6.04
C ASN A 492 41.95 -37.32 7.41
N TRP A 493 42.36 -36.05 7.53
CA TRP A 493 42.88 -35.47 8.77
C TRP A 493 41.90 -35.59 9.94
N ARG A 494 40.58 -35.57 9.68
CA ARG A 494 39.53 -35.75 10.71
C ARG A 494 39.64 -37.11 11.40
N THR A 495 39.99 -38.16 10.65
CA THR A 495 40.16 -39.52 11.19
C THR A 495 41.50 -39.70 11.89
N LYS A 496 42.58 -39.05 11.40
CA LYS A 496 43.91 -39.07 12.04
C LYS A 496 43.85 -38.43 13.44
N ILE A 497 43.24 -37.25 13.56
CA ILE A 497 43.10 -36.55 14.86
C ILE A 497 42.23 -37.36 15.85
N LYS A 498 41.13 -37.96 15.39
CA LYS A 498 40.30 -38.84 16.25
C LYS A 498 41.08 -40.04 16.77
N LYS A 499 41.94 -40.68 15.95
CA LYS A 499 42.78 -41.81 16.37
C LYS A 499 43.87 -41.39 17.36
N GLU A 500 44.61 -40.32 17.08
CA GLU A 500 45.71 -39.85 17.93
C GLU A 500 45.27 -39.41 19.34
N MET A 501 44.01 -38.97 19.52
CA MET A 501 43.47 -38.66 20.85
C MET A 501 42.94 -39.89 21.59
N ASN A 502 42.39 -40.90 20.88
CA ASN A 502 42.01 -42.16 21.49
C ASN A 502 43.22 -42.99 21.96
N GLU A 503 44.40 -42.77 21.36
CA GLU A 503 45.68 -43.37 21.77
C GLU A 503 46.39 -42.58 22.90
N LYS A 504 45.91 -41.38 23.25
CA LYS A 504 46.46 -40.51 24.33
C LYS A 504 45.59 -40.45 25.59
N ASN A 505 44.48 -41.20 25.63
CA ASN A 505 43.73 -41.55 26.85
C ASN A 505 44.11 -42.98 27.27
#